data_AF-A0A2V7HD39-F1
#
_entry.id   AF-A0A2V7HD39-F1
#
_cell.length_a   1.000
_cell.length_b   1.000
_cell.length_c   1.000
_cell.angle_alpha   90.00
_cell.angle_beta   90.00
_cell.angle_gamma   90.00
#
_symmetry.space_group_name_H-M   'P 1'
#
loop_
_entity.id
_entity.type
_entity.pdbx_description
1 polymer ?
#
loop_
_entity_poly.entity_id
_entity_poly.type
_entity_poly.pdbx_seq_one_letter_code
_entity_poly.pdbx_strand_id
1 'polypeptide(L)' 'GLLDTYPGILAPDLVSVFGVFLMRQAIEVVPSDYVDAARIDGAGELGIFCRVILPAVKPAIATLVI' A
#
# COMPACT_ATOMS: atom_id res chain seq x y z
N GLY A 1 3.52 22.95 -14.93
CA GLY A 1 3.96 22.56 -16.28
C GLY A 1 4.08 21.06 -16.34
N LEU A 2 2.94 20.38 -16.49
CA LEU A 2 2.85 18.92 -16.60
C LEU A 2 2.02 18.49 -17.83
N LEU A 3 1.58 19.46 -18.63
CA LEU A 3 0.89 19.23 -19.90
C LEU A 3 1.97 18.91 -20.94
N ASP A 4 1.78 17.84 -21.73
CA ASP A 4 2.72 17.29 -22.74
C ASP A 4 4.06 16.74 -22.23
N THR A 5 4.18 16.40 -20.94
CA THR A 5 5.35 15.66 -20.44
C THR A 5 4.95 14.20 -20.17
N TYR A 6 5.80 13.24 -20.56
CA TYR A 6 5.62 11.80 -20.23
C TYR A 6 5.13 11.53 -18.78
N PRO A 7 5.67 12.17 -17.71
CA PRO A 7 5.15 11.98 -16.35
C PRO A 7 3.74 12.54 -16.13
N GLY A 8 3.29 13.54 -16.89
CA GLY A 8 1.95 14.11 -16.77
C GLY A 8 0.87 13.28 -17.45
N ILE A 9 1.24 12.52 -18.49
CA ILE A 9 0.36 11.52 -19.13
C ILE A 9 0.33 10.22 -18.29
N LEU A 10 1.44 9.87 -17.64
CA LEU A 10 1.51 8.67 -16.78
C LEU A 10 0.79 8.85 -15.44
N ALA A 11 0.75 10.08 -14.90
CA ALA A 11 0.21 10.36 -13.57
C ALA A 11 -1.25 9.88 -13.33
N PRO A 12 -2.19 10.03 -14.30
CA PRO A 12 -3.52 9.43 -14.19
C PRO A 12 -3.50 7.90 -14.26
N ASP A 13 -2.69 7.32 -15.14
CA ASP A 13 -2.60 5.86 -15.32
C ASP A 13 -2.00 5.15 -14.09
N LEU A 14 -1.17 5.84 -13.31
CA LEU A 14 -0.60 5.33 -12.07
C LEU A 14 -1.63 5.15 -10.94
N VAL A 15 -2.78 5.83 -11.02
CA VAL A 15 -3.82 5.79 -9.98
C VAL A 15 -5.11 5.21 -10.55
N SER A 16 -5.17 3.87 -10.59
CA SER A 16 -6.38 3.15 -10.92
C SER A 16 -7.30 3.00 -9.71
N VAL A 17 -8.59 3.26 -9.89
CA VAL A 17 -9.63 3.03 -8.86
C VAL A 17 -9.64 1.57 -8.39
N PHE A 18 -9.39 0.63 -9.32
CA PHE A 18 -9.24 -0.79 -9.00
C PHE A 18 -8.02 -1.03 -8.10
N GLY A 19 -6.92 -0.33 -8.36
CA GLY A 19 -5.71 -0.40 -7.54
C GLY A 19 -5.94 0.01 -6.10
N VAL A 20 -6.62 1.13 -5.90
CA VAL A 20 -6.99 1.60 -4.56
C VAL A 20 -7.91 0.62 -3.86
N PHE A 21 -8.89 0.06 -4.58
CA PHE A 21 -9.83 -0.91 -4.02
C PHE A 21 -9.14 -2.22 -3.59
N LEU A 22 -8.30 -2.78 -4.46
CA LEU A 22 -7.56 -4.02 -4.19
C LEU A 22 -6.60 -3.83 -3.02
N MET A 23 -5.86 -2.71 -2.98
CA MET A 23 -5.01 -2.36 -1.84
C MET A 23 -5.80 -2.29 -0.54
N ARG A 24 -6.94 -1.60 -0.56
CA ARG A 24 -7.80 -1.51 0.63
C ARG A 24 -8.23 -2.90 1.09
N GLN A 25 -8.73 -3.75 0.19
CA GLN A 25 -9.16 -5.10 0.54
C GLN A 25 -8.02 -5.92 1.15
N ALA A 26 -6.82 -5.82 0.59
CA ALA A 26 -5.69 -6.58 1.06
C ALA A 26 -5.15 -6.08 2.41
N ILE A 27 -5.23 -4.78 2.70
CA ILE A 27 -4.91 -4.22 4.03
C ILE A 27 -5.97 -4.64 5.05
N GLU A 28 -7.25 -4.64 4.67
CA GLU A 28 -8.37 -4.98 5.55
C GLU A 28 -8.38 -6.48 5.95
N VAL A 29 -7.71 -7.33 5.18
CA VAL A 29 -7.46 -8.75 5.51
C VAL A 29 -6.36 -8.93 6.55
N VAL A 30 -5.49 -7.93 6.76
CA VAL A 30 -4.40 -8.04 7.75
C VAL A 30 -4.98 -8.02 9.17
N PRO A 31 -4.74 -9.06 9.99
CA PRO A 31 -5.26 -9.09 11.36
C PRO A 31 -4.69 -7.94 12.21
N SER A 32 -5.55 -7.23 12.93
CA SER A 32 -5.17 -6.12 13.82
C SER A 32 -4.21 -6.55 14.93
N ASP A 33 -4.21 -7.83 15.32
CA ASP A 33 -3.30 -8.40 16.33
C ASP A 33 -1.82 -8.19 15.97
N TYR A 34 -1.46 -8.19 14.68
CA TYR A 34 -0.08 -7.92 14.24
C TYR A 34 0.31 -6.45 14.44
N VAL A 35 -0.65 -5.54 14.29
CA VAL A 35 -0.45 -4.11 14.52
C VAL A 35 -0.32 -3.84 16.02
N ASP A 36 -1.16 -4.47 16.84
CA ASP A 36 -1.13 -4.33 18.29
C ASP A 36 0.14 -4.94 18.89
N ALA A 37 0.58 -6.10 18.42
CA ALA A 37 1.87 -6.69 18.80
C ALA A 37 3.04 -5.76 18.45
N ALA A 38 3.04 -5.16 17.26
CA ALA A 38 4.09 -4.24 16.86
C ALA A 38 4.09 -2.91 17.66
N ARG A 39 2.92 -2.44 18.11
CA ARG A 39 2.82 -1.32 19.07
C ARG A 39 3.39 -1.69 20.42
N ILE A 40 3.10 -2.89 20.92
CA ILE A 40 3.64 -3.40 22.20
C ILE A 40 5.17 -3.54 22.11
N ASP A 41 5.70 -3.97 20.97
CA ASP A 41 7.14 -4.04 20.68
C ASP A 41 7.81 -2.66 20.50
N GLY A 42 7.05 -1.56 20.63
CA GLY A 42 7.57 -0.19 20.56
C GLY A 42 7.85 0.30 19.14
N ALA A 43 7.36 -0.37 18.10
CA ALA A 43 7.47 0.12 16.74
C ALA A 43 6.56 1.35 16.55
N GLY A 44 7.12 2.46 16.06
CA GLY A 44 6.32 3.62 15.64
C GLY A 44 5.43 3.29 14.43
N GLU A 45 4.37 4.07 14.21
CA GLU A 45 3.38 3.87 13.12
C GLU A 45 4.02 3.61 11.74
N LEU A 46 5.06 4.39 11.39
CA LEU A 46 5.80 4.21 10.13
C LEU A 46 6.57 2.88 10.08
N GLY A 47 7.07 2.42 11.23
CA GLY A 47 7.72 1.11 11.36
C GLY A 47 6.73 -0.03 11.22
N ILE A 48 5.55 0.08 11.85
CA ILE A 48 4.46 -0.88 11.70
C ILE A 48 4.03 -0.95 10.24
N PHE A 49 3.81 0.20 9.60
CA PHE A 49 3.45 0.25 8.19
C PHE A 49 4.49 -0.44 7.31
N CYS A 50 5.77 -0.05 7.38
CA CYS A 50 6.80 -0.59 6.50
C CYS A 50 7.18 -2.05 6.80
N ARG A 51 7.07 -2.49 8.05
CA ARG A 51 7.63 -3.79 8.52
C ARG A 51 6.58 -4.85 8.77
N VAL A 52 5.32 -4.47 8.96
CA VAL A 52 4.20 -5.40 9.21
C VAL A 52 3.19 -5.33 8.07
N ILE A 53 2.65 -4.14 7.82
CA ILE A 53 1.57 -3.97 6.82
C ILE A 53 2.13 -4.19 5.41
N LEU A 54 3.17 -3.45 5.01
CA LEU A 54 3.78 -3.50 3.67
C LEU A 54 4.15 -4.92 3.20
N PRO A 55 4.85 -5.76 4.00
CA PRO A 55 5.12 -7.14 3.60
C PRO A 55 3.88 -8.03 3.57
N ALA A 56 2.86 -7.76 4.39
CA ALA A 56 1.60 -8.50 4.35
C ALA A 56 0.78 -8.18 3.08
N VAL A 57 0.81 -6.93 2.60
CA VAL A 57 0.16 -6.52 1.34
C VAL A 57 1.03 -6.73 0.09
N LYS A 58 2.27 -7.22 0.23
CA LYS A 58 3.17 -7.51 -0.88
C LYS A 58 2.54 -8.33 -2.03
N PRO A 59 1.73 -9.39 -1.79
CA PRO A 59 1.02 -10.09 -2.86
C PRO A 59 0.02 -9.20 -3.60
N ALA A 60 -0.67 -8.29 -2.91
CA ALA A 60 -1.56 -7.32 -3.52
C ALA A 60 -0.82 -6.29 -4.39
N ILE A 61 0.38 -5.90 -3.97
CA ILE A 61 1.25 -5.02 -4.78
C ILE A 61 1.64 -5.74 -6.06
N ALA A 62 2.02 -7.02 -5.97
CA ALA A 62 2.35 -7.82 -7.15
C ALA A 62 1.18 -7.91 -8.14
N THR A 63 -0.07 -8.06 -7.65
CA THR A 63 -1.25 -8.08 -8.53
C THR A 63 -1.60 -6.75 -9.18
N LEU A 64 -1.11 -5.61 -8.65
CA LEU A 64 -1.31 -4.30 -9.29
C LEU A 64 -0.20 -3.93 -10.28
N VAL A 65 0.96 -4.55 -10.14
CA VAL A 65 2.12 -4.31 -11.01
C VAL A 65 2.06 -5.18 -12.28
N ILE A 66 1.36 -6.32 -12.22
CA ILE A 66 1.09 -7.21 -13.36
C ILE A 66 -0.08 -6.69 -14.17
#